data_AF-A0AAW6Y6T8-F1
#
_entry.id   AF-A0AAW6Y6T8-F1
#
_cell.length_a   1.000
_cell.length_b   1.000
_cell.length_c   1.000
_cell.angle_alpha   90.00
_cell.angle_beta   90.00
_cell.angle_gamma   90.00
#
_symmetry.space_group_name_H-M   'P 1'
#
loop_
_entity.id
_entity.type
_entity.pdbx_description
1 polymer ?
#
loop_
_entity_poly.entity_id
_entity_poly.type
_entity_poly.pdbx_seq_one_letter_code
_entity_poly.pdbx_strand_id
1 'polypeptide(L)'
;MSKYGGEDIIYMNDGVFRNKLAIQDPLKLEKVERDISAISAQNLLLQPITGNFDLAHLQTIHRELFGNVYNWAGEIRRIDISKGNTRFANFAFIENESRTLLEKLQSENYLRGLDKDKFAERVAYYLGELNVLHPFREGNGRTLRLFMTQLAMKNGLQIHWQNISAEQMIQACIQAYHVDSSLLACLILENLEQSSFSDD
;
A
#
# COMPACT_ATOMS: atom_id res chain seq x y z
N MET A 1 19.28 -0.57 -2.98
CA MET A 1 19.39 0.88 -3.27
C MET A 1 17.99 1.50 -3.21
N SER A 2 17.88 2.79 -2.88
CA SER A 2 16.59 3.49 -2.93
C SER A 2 16.08 3.58 -4.37
N LYS A 3 14.78 3.34 -4.58
CA LYS A 3 14.10 3.59 -5.85
C LYS A 3 13.63 5.03 -6.03
N TYR A 4 13.84 5.89 -5.02
CA TYR A 4 13.47 7.30 -5.02
C TYR A 4 14.71 8.19 -5.03
N GLY A 5 14.60 9.36 -5.66
CA GLY A 5 15.67 10.37 -5.71
C GLY A 5 15.74 11.25 -4.46
N GLY A 6 16.92 11.84 -4.21
CA GLY A 6 17.23 12.72 -3.07
C GLY A 6 18.24 12.11 -2.08
N GLU A 7 18.94 12.95 -1.30
CA GLU A 7 19.75 12.49 -0.18
C GLU A 7 18.87 12.01 0.97
N ASP A 8 19.13 10.79 1.46
CA ASP A 8 18.33 10.14 2.48
C ASP A 8 19.19 9.67 3.67
N ILE A 9 19.62 10.63 4.47
CA ILE A 9 20.43 10.36 5.67
C ILE A 9 19.62 9.77 6.83
N ILE A 10 18.28 9.89 6.77
CA ILE A 10 17.37 9.47 7.84
C ILE A 10 17.18 7.95 7.78
N TYR A 11 16.87 7.42 6.60
CA TYR A 11 16.51 6.01 6.44
C TYR A 11 17.65 5.16 5.90
N MET A 12 18.67 5.78 5.30
CA MET A 12 19.79 5.06 4.69
C MET A 12 21.11 5.31 5.42
N ASN A 13 22.03 4.37 5.23
CA ASN A 13 23.45 4.49 5.51
C ASN A 13 24.22 3.89 4.33
N ASP A 14 25.13 4.64 3.73
CA ASP A 14 25.98 4.20 2.60
C ASP A 14 25.21 3.52 1.45
N GLY A 15 24.05 4.07 1.06
CA GLY A 15 23.23 3.55 -0.04
C GLY A 15 22.38 2.32 0.29
N VAL A 16 22.33 1.92 1.56
CA VAL A 16 21.53 0.79 2.07
C VAL A 16 20.57 1.27 3.16
N PHE A 17 19.35 0.75 3.22
CA PHE A 17 18.42 1.10 4.29
C PHE A 17 18.93 0.61 5.64
N ARG A 18 18.84 1.48 6.66
CA ARG A 18 19.08 1.12 8.06
C ARG A 18 18.10 0.01 8.44
N ASN A 19 18.61 -1.15 8.81
CA ASN A 19 17.83 -2.35 9.05
C ASN A 19 18.26 -3.07 10.34
N LYS A 20 17.33 -3.80 10.96
CA LYS A 20 17.52 -4.58 12.19
C LYS A 20 18.43 -5.79 12.03
N LEU A 21 18.70 -6.18 10.78
CA LEU A 21 19.43 -7.39 10.42
C LEU A 21 20.93 -7.13 10.21
N ALA A 22 21.38 -5.89 10.39
CA ALA A 22 22.76 -5.44 10.15
C ALA A 22 23.30 -5.80 8.75
N ILE A 23 22.42 -5.89 7.75
CA ILE A 23 22.81 -6.20 6.37
C ILE A 23 23.29 -4.92 5.68
N GLN A 24 24.50 -4.95 5.12
CA GLN A 24 25.10 -3.85 4.37
C GLN A 24 25.15 -4.09 2.85
N ASP A 25 24.73 -5.27 2.39
CA ASP A 25 24.59 -5.55 0.97
C ASP A 25 23.16 -5.18 0.52
N PRO A 26 22.99 -4.21 -0.40
CA PRO A 26 21.66 -3.77 -0.83
C PRO A 26 20.84 -4.86 -1.51
N LEU A 27 21.45 -5.75 -2.29
CA LEU A 27 20.76 -6.84 -2.99
C LEU A 27 20.35 -7.94 -2.00
N LYS A 28 21.24 -8.25 -1.06
CA LYS A 28 20.93 -9.19 0.03
C LYS A 28 19.78 -8.66 0.90
N LEU A 29 19.80 -7.38 1.25
CA LEU A 29 18.74 -6.76 2.05
C LEU A 29 17.40 -6.80 1.30
N GLU A 30 17.38 -6.45 0.02
CA GLU A 30 16.16 -6.49 -0.79
C GLU A 30 15.54 -7.89 -0.83
N LYS A 31 16.38 -8.92 -1.03
CA LYS A 31 15.92 -10.32 -1.03
C LYS A 31 15.33 -10.73 0.32
N VAL A 32 16.06 -10.49 1.40
CA VAL A 32 15.63 -10.87 2.75
C VAL A 32 14.37 -10.11 3.18
N GLU A 33 14.27 -8.82 2.85
CA GLU A 33 13.08 -8.01 3.11
C GLU A 33 11.86 -8.54 2.34
N ARG A 34 12.04 -8.93 1.07
CA ARG A 34 10.97 -9.54 0.27
C ARG A 34 10.48 -10.84 0.88
N ASP A 35 11.38 -11.72 1.31
CA ASP A 35 11.03 -13.01 1.92
C ASP A 35 10.25 -12.80 3.24
N ILE A 36 10.76 -11.94 4.13
CA ILE A 36 10.12 -11.64 5.42
C ILE A 36 8.74 -10.98 5.23
N SER A 37 8.64 -10.00 4.34
CA SER A 37 7.38 -9.29 4.10
C SER A 37 6.34 -10.18 3.39
N ALA A 38 6.77 -11.15 2.57
CA ALA A 38 5.87 -12.13 1.95
C ALA A 38 5.26 -13.08 2.99
N ILE A 39 6.06 -13.60 3.93
CA ILE A 39 5.56 -14.42 5.05
C ILE A 39 4.58 -13.60 5.91
N SER A 40 4.94 -12.36 6.23
CA SER A 40 4.10 -11.47 7.04
C SER A 40 2.78 -11.17 6.33
N ALA A 41 2.80 -10.95 5.01
CA ALA A 41 1.59 -10.75 4.22
C ALA A 41 0.66 -11.97 4.25
N GLN A 42 1.20 -13.19 4.15
CA GLN A 42 0.40 -14.42 4.24
C GLN A 42 -0.26 -14.56 5.62
N ASN A 43 0.47 -14.27 6.69
CA ASN A 43 -0.09 -14.27 8.04
C ASN A 43 -1.26 -13.28 8.17
N LEU A 44 -1.14 -12.10 7.57
CA LEU A 44 -2.18 -11.07 7.58
C LEU A 44 -3.40 -11.36 6.68
N LEU A 45 -3.30 -12.33 5.77
CA LEU A 45 -4.46 -12.85 5.04
C LEU A 45 -5.22 -13.88 5.88
N LEU A 46 -4.52 -14.68 6.69
CA LEU A 46 -5.13 -15.66 7.59
C LEU A 46 -5.70 -15.00 8.85
N GLN A 47 -5.01 -13.98 9.37
CA GLN A 47 -5.39 -13.21 10.55
C GLN A 47 -5.33 -11.72 10.21
N PRO A 48 -6.36 -11.18 9.54
CA PRO A 48 -6.44 -9.77 9.22
C PRO A 48 -6.34 -8.88 10.48
N ILE A 49 -5.71 -7.73 10.32
CA ILE A 49 -5.69 -6.73 11.38
C ILE A 49 -7.11 -6.18 11.53
N THR A 50 -7.64 -6.26 12.75
CA THR A 50 -8.91 -5.61 13.07
C THR A 50 -8.66 -4.11 13.19
N GLY A 51 -9.35 -3.32 12.36
CA GLY A 51 -9.21 -1.87 12.34
C GLY A 51 -10.34 -1.19 11.58
N ASN A 52 -10.33 0.15 11.59
CA ASN A 52 -11.39 0.99 11.04
C ASN A 52 -11.04 1.61 9.69
N PHE A 53 -10.07 1.02 8.97
CA PHE A 53 -9.55 1.56 7.71
C PHE A 53 -9.11 3.02 7.82
N ASP A 54 -8.48 3.37 8.95
CA ASP A 54 -7.86 4.67 9.20
C ASP A 54 -6.34 4.61 9.01
N LEU A 55 -5.67 5.75 9.22
CA LEU A 55 -4.22 5.84 9.08
C LEU A 55 -3.50 4.89 10.06
N ALA A 56 -4.02 4.73 11.27
CA ALA A 56 -3.43 3.84 12.28
C ALA A 56 -3.48 2.37 11.84
N HIS A 57 -4.57 1.95 11.19
CA HIS A 57 -4.67 0.64 10.57
C HIS A 57 -3.64 0.48 9.45
N LEU A 58 -3.50 1.47 8.55
CA LEU A 58 -2.52 1.43 7.48
C LEU A 58 -1.06 1.36 7.99
N GLN A 59 -0.74 2.15 9.03
CA GLN A 59 0.55 2.10 9.72
C GLN A 59 0.80 0.75 10.39
N THR A 60 -0.24 0.13 10.95
CA THR A 60 -0.14 -1.19 11.57
C THR A 60 0.16 -2.27 10.53
N ILE A 61 -0.52 -2.27 9.38
CA ILE A 61 -0.18 -3.18 8.28
C ILE A 61 1.29 -3.01 7.86
N HIS A 62 1.75 -1.77 7.69
CA HIS A 62 3.14 -1.52 7.33
C HIS A 62 4.10 -2.03 8.41
N ARG A 63 3.77 -1.81 9.69
CA ARG A 63 4.57 -2.30 10.82
C ARG A 63 4.65 -3.83 10.83
N GLU A 64 3.55 -4.53 10.61
CA GLU A 64 3.55 -5.99 10.56
C GLU A 64 4.33 -6.54 9.36
N LEU A 65 4.22 -5.89 8.19
CA LEU A 65 4.96 -6.32 6.99
C LEU A 65 6.48 -6.14 7.11
N PHE A 66 6.92 -5.06 7.77
CA PHE A 66 8.31 -4.61 7.70
C PHE A 66 9.01 -4.51 9.06
N GLY A 67 8.30 -4.75 10.16
CA GLY A 67 8.78 -4.56 11.53
C GLY A 67 9.94 -5.46 11.90
N ASN A 68 10.09 -6.61 11.25
CA ASN A 68 11.24 -7.49 11.42
C ASN A 68 12.48 -7.03 10.63
N VAL A 69 12.34 -6.05 9.74
CA VAL A 69 13.43 -5.54 8.89
C VAL A 69 13.84 -4.12 9.28
N TYR A 70 12.88 -3.22 9.49
CA TYR A 70 13.12 -1.79 9.65
C TYR A 70 12.66 -1.29 11.02
N ASN A 71 13.45 -0.41 11.65
CA ASN A 71 13.06 0.25 12.90
C ASN A 71 11.89 1.22 12.70
N TRP A 72 11.84 1.87 11.54
CA TRP A 72 10.83 2.85 11.16
C TRP A 72 9.54 2.21 10.60
N ALA A 73 9.37 0.89 10.69
CA ALA A 73 8.19 0.23 10.14
C ALA A 73 6.90 0.71 10.83
N GLY A 74 6.01 1.30 10.04
CA GLY A 74 4.76 1.92 10.50
C GLY A 74 4.87 3.42 10.72
N GLU A 75 6.05 4.00 10.61
CA GLU A 75 6.26 5.45 10.72
C GLU A 75 6.03 6.14 9.36
N ILE A 76 5.35 7.28 9.40
CA ILE A 76 5.19 8.16 8.24
C ILE A 76 6.56 8.72 7.85
N ARG A 77 6.82 8.80 6.54
CA ARG A 77 8.10 9.34 6.06
C ARG A 77 8.26 10.81 6.44
N ARG A 78 9.50 11.22 6.67
CA ARG A 78 9.86 12.59 7.08
C ARG A 78 10.64 13.36 6.01
N ILE A 79 10.63 12.85 4.79
CA ILE A 79 11.28 13.46 3.62
C ILE A 79 10.36 13.39 2.42
N ASP A 80 10.51 14.34 1.51
CA ASP A 80 9.89 14.29 0.19
C ASP A 80 10.58 13.25 -0.69
N ILE A 81 9.80 12.56 -1.52
CA ILE A 81 10.29 11.51 -2.42
C ILE A 81 9.64 11.65 -3.81
N SER A 82 10.36 11.21 -4.82
CA SER A 82 9.87 11.09 -6.20
C SER A 82 10.28 9.76 -6.80
N LYS A 83 9.50 9.24 -7.75
CA LYS A 83 9.83 8.06 -8.54
C LYS A 83 9.72 8.41 -10.02
N GLY A 84 10.85 8.45 -10.72
CA GLY A 84 10.91 9.01 -12.08
C GLY A 84 10.44 10.46 -12.07
N ASN A 85 9.44 10.78 -12.90
CA ASN A 85 8.85 12.12 -13.00
C ASN A 85 7.68 12.36 -12.03
N THR A 86 7.27 11.36 -11.24
CA THR A 86 6.17 11.47 -10.30
C THR A 86 6.69 11.94 -8.94
N ARG A 87 6.21 13.10 -8.48
CA ARG A 87 6.46 13.61 -7.12
C ARG A 87 5.29 13.22 -6.23
N PHE A 88 5.58 12.58 -5.10
CA PHE A 88 4.55 12.24 -4.12
C PHE A 88 4.24 13.44 -3.21
N ALA A 89 3.19 13.32 -2.39
CA ALA A 89 2.78 14.40 -1.48
C ALA A 89 3.94 14.93 -0.63
N ASN A 90 3.91 16.22 -0.28
CA ASN A 90 4.89 16.72 0.68
C ASN A 90 4.66 16.03 2.04
N PHE A 91 5.75 15.61 2.69
CA PHE A 91 5.66 14.75 3.86
C PHE A 91 4.86 15.38 5.03
N ALA A 92 4.87 16.71 5.14
CA ALA A 92 4.18 17.42 6.20
C ALA A 92 2.65 17.31 6.12
N PHE A 93 2.10 16.99 4.94
CA PHE A 93 0.65 16.88 4.74
C PHE A 93 0.12 15.45 4.83
N ILE A 94 1.00 14.44 4.81
CA ILE A 94 0.58 13.03 4.69
C ILE A 94 -0.45 12.65 5.75
N GLU A 95 -0.22 13.00 7.02
CA GLU A 95 -1.13 12.61 8.10
C GLU A 95 -2.51 13.23 7.96
N ASN A 96 -2.58 14.54 7.66
CA ASN A 96 -3.84 15.27 7.52
C ASN A 96 -4.64 14.79 6.30
N GLU A 97 -3.97 14.66 5.16
CA GLU A 97 -4.63 14.22 3.92
C GLU A 97 -5.04 12.75 3.99
N SER A 98 -4.20 11.88 4.61
CA SER A 98 -4.58 10.48 4.82
C SER A 98 -5.79 10.35 5.73
N ARG A 99 -5.85 11.14 6.82
CA ARG A 99 -7.01 11.18 7.71
C ARG A 99 -8.28 11.58 6.96
N THR A 100 -8.22 12.72 6.25
CA THR A 100 -9.36 13.25 5.48
C THR A 100 -9.87 12.24 4.44
N LEU A 101 -8.94 11.63 3.69
CA LEU A 101 -9.27 10.63 2.68
C LEU A 101 -9.91 9.37 3.29
N LEU A 102 -9.39 8.89 4.42
CA LEU A 102 -9.89 7.66 5.05
C LEU A 102 -11.18 7.89 5.85
N GLU A 103 -11.40 9.09 6.38
CA GLU A 103 -12.72 9.51 6.91
C GLU A 103 -13.78 9.50 5.81
N LYS A 104 -13.44 9.90 4.59
CA LYS A 104 -14.34 9.76 3.42
C LYS A 104 -14.67 8.30 3.14
N LEU A 105 -13.69 7.38 3.15
CA LEU A 105 -13.93 5.95 3.00
C LEU A 105 -14.87 5.40 4.08
N GLN A 106 -14.70 5.84 5.33
CA GLN A 106 -15.59 5.48 6.43
C GLN A 106 -17.01 6.00 6.20
N SER A 107 -17.16 7.25 5.73
CA SER A 107 -18.46 7.86 5.43
C SER A 107 -19.19 7.16 4.27
N GLU A 108 -18.43 6.56 3.34
CA GLU A 108 -18.93 5.69 2.28
C GLU A 108 -19.20 4.25 2.77
N ASN A 109 -19.34 4.07 4.10
CA ASN A 109 -19.64 2.80 4.76
C ASN A 109 -18.71 1.66 4.33
N TYR A 110 -17.41 1.96 4.16
CA TYR A 110 -16.41 0.99 3.72
C TYR A 110 -16.76 0.30 2.40
N LEU A 111 -17.47 1.00 1.51
CA LEU A 111 -17.89 0.50 0.20
C LEU A 111 -18.89 -0.66 0.24
N ARG A 112 -19.59 -0.84 1.38
CA ARG A 112 -20.56 -1.91 1.57
C ARG A 112 -21.78 -1.77 0.67
N GLY A 113 -22.17 -2.90 0.06
CA GLY A 113 -23.39 -3.00 -0.74
C GLY A 113 -23.25 -2.47 -2.17
N LEU A 114 -22.05 -2.12 -2.61
CA LEU A 114 -21.77 -1.78 -4.00
C LEU A 114 -21.73 -3.04 -4.87
N ASP A 115 -22.16 -2.90 -6.14
CA ASP A 115 -21.85 -3.87 -7.18
C ASP A 115 -20.34 -3.90 -7.49
N LYS A 116 -19.88 -4.93 -8.20
CA LYS A 116 -18.45 -5.14 -8.46
C LYS A 116 -17.82 -3.99 -9.24
N ASP A 117 -18.53 -3.44 -10.21
CA ASP A 117 -18.05 -2.33 -11.04
C ASP A 117 -17.80 -1.08 -10.18
N LYS A 118 -18.80 -0.66 -9.39
CA LYS A 118 -18.65 0.49 -8.48
C LYS A 118 -17.65 0.23 -7.38
N PHE A 119 -17.60 -1.00 -6.84
CA PHE A 119 -16.61 -1.37 -5.84
C PHE A 119 -15.19 -1.20 -6.41
N ALA A 120 -14.92 -1.73 -7.61
CA ALA A 120 -13.64 -1.59 -8.27
C ALA A 120 -13.27 -0.13 -8.55
N GLU A 121 -14.23 0.69 -9.00
CA GLU A 121 -14.05 2.13 -9.22
C GLU A 121 -13.67 2.86 -7.91
N ARG A 122 -14.39 2.59 -6.82
CA ARG A 122 -14.11 3.24 -5.53
C ARG A 122 -12.77 2.77 -4.94
N VAL A 123 -12.45 1.47 -5.02
CA VAL A 123 -11.13 0.96 -4.60
C VAL A 123 -10.01 1.60 -5.42
N ALA A 124 -10.18 1.72 -6.74
CA ALA A 124 -9.21 2.38 -7.60
C ALA A 124 -8.98 3.84 -7.20
N TYR A 125 -10.06 4.59 -6.89
CA TYR A 125 -9.95 5.94 -6.36
C TYR A 125 -9.11 5.98 -5.08
N TYR A 126 -9.47 5.24 -4.04
CA TYR A 126 -8.73 5.28 -2.77
C TYR A 126 -7.29 4.78 -2.91
N LEU A 127 -7.05 3.75 -3.72
CA LEU A 127 -5.71 3.22 -3.98
C LEU A 127 -4.85 4.26 -4.72
N GLY A 128 -5.42 4.95 -5.71
CA GLY A 128 -4.76 6.03 -6.44
C GLY A 128 -4.37 7.17 -5.50
N GLU A 129 -5.32 7.70 -4.75
CA GLU A 129 -5.10 8.81 -3.80
C GLU A 129 -4.05 8.46 -2.73
N LEU A 130 -4.15 7.27 -2.12
CA LEU A 130 -3.15 6.79 -1.14
C LEU A 130 -1.78 6.57 -1.79
N ASN A 131 -1.72 6.16 -3.06
CA ASN A 131 -0.46 6.00 -3.78
C ASN A 131 0.20 7.35 -4.07
N VAL A 132 -0.58 8.43 -4.28
CA VAL A 132 -0.05 9.81 -4.38
C VAL A 132 0.48 10.30 -3.02
N LEU A 133 -0.24 10.02 -1.93
CA LEU A 133 0.21 10.34 -0.57
C LEU A 133 1.53 9.64 -0.23
N HIS A 134 1.64 8.37 -0.61
CA HIS A 134 2.84 7.56 -0.47
C HIS A 134 3.43 7.63 0.95
N PRO A 135 2.67 7.20 1.98
CA PRO A 135 2.88 7.60 3.35
C PRO A 135 4.19 7.11 3.98
N PHE A 136 4.74 6.00 3.51
CA PHE A 136 5.93 5.38 4.08
C PHE A 136 7.18 5.64 3.25
N ARG A 137 8.35 5.38 3.83
CA ARG A 137 9.60 5.53 3.10
C ARG A 137 9.79 4.49 2.00
N GLU A 138 9.47 3.23 2.28
CA GLU A 138 9.51 2.10 1.35
C GLU A 138 8.40 1.13 1.76
N GLY A 139 7.99 0.20 0.89
CA GLY A 139 6.93 -0.76 1.22
C GLY A 139 5.50 -0.29 0.92
N ASN A 140 5.31 0.94 0.42
CA ASN A 140 4.00 1.53 0.12
C ASN A 140 3.10 0.60 -0.72
N GLY A 141 3.53 0.18 -1.91
CA GLY A 141 2.69 -0.64 -2.79
C GLY A 141 2.24 -1.98 -2.18
N ARG A 142 3.07 -2.63 -1.36
CA ARG A 142 2.70 -3.88 -0.67
C ARG A 142 1.69 -3.61 0.44
N THR A 143 1.91 -2.55 1.21
CA THR A 143 1.00 -2.12 2.28
C THR A 143 -0.36 -1.73 1.73
N LEU A 144 -0.40 -0.90 0.68
CA LEU A 144 -1.65 -0.42 0.07
C LEU A 144 -2.46 -1.56 -0.55
N ARG A 145 -1.82 -2.50 -1.26
CA ARG A 145 -2.52 -3.67 -1.80
C ARG A 145 -3.13 -4.53 -0.70
N LEU A 146 -2.41 -4.77 0.40
CA LEU A 146 -2.94 -5.55 1.51
C LEU A 146 -4.08 -4.83 2.24
N PHE A 147 -3.98 -3.51 2.41
CA PHE A 147 -5.06 -2.68 2.94
C PHE A 147 -6.33 -2.79 2.07
N MET A 148 -6.18 -2.71 0.74
CA MET A 148 -7.31 -2.89 -0.20
C MET A 148 -7.81 -4.33 -0.24
N THR A 149 -6.95 -5.33 -0.06
CA THR A 149 -7.38 -6.74 0.09
C THR A 149 -8.26 -6.91 1.31
N GLN A 150 -7.88 -6.37 2.48
CA GLN A 150 -8.71 -6.46 3.69
C GLN A 150 -10.03 -5.69 3.54
N LEU A 151 -10.04 -4.58 2.77
CA LEU A 151 -11.27 -3.86 2.44
C LEU A 151 -12.19 -4.71 1.55
N ALA A 152 -11.64 -5.40 0.55
CA ALA A 152 -12.39 -6.35 -0.27
C ALA A 152 -12.94 -7.52 0.56
N MET A 153 -12.13 -8.11 1.43
CA MET A 153 -12.56 -9.21 2.31
C MET A 153 -13.72 -8.79 3.20
N LYS A 154 -13.70 -7.58 3.77
CA LYS A 154 -14.82 -7.03 4.56
C LYS A 154 -16.13 -6.94 3.78
N ASN A 155 -16.05 -6.90 2.45
CA ASN A 155 -17.18 -6.81 1.53
C ASN A 155 -17.49 -8.16 0.84
N GLY A 156 -16.92 -9.27 1.32
CA GLY A 156 -17.14 -10.59 0.74
C GLY A 156 -16.52 -10.73 -0.67
N LEU A 157 -15.47 -9.97 -0.93
CA LEU A 157 -14.77 -9.92 -2.22
C LEU A 157 -13.28 -10.24 -2.04
N GLN A 158 -12.64 -10.62 -3.14
CA GLN A 158 -11.21 -10.91 -3.19
C GLN A 158 -10.59 -10.27 -4.44
N ILE A 159 -9.44 -9.61 -4.27
CA ILE A 159 -8.66 -9.03 -5.38
C ILE A 159 -7.42 -9.89 -5.61
N HIS A 160 -7.26 -10.41 -6.82
CA HIS A 160 -6.14 -11.27 -7.23
C HIS A 160 -4.98 -10.46 -7.81
N TRP A 161 -4.25 -9.75 -6.94
CA TRP A 161 -3.13 -8.88 -7.34
C TRP A 161 -2.02 -9.59 -8.13
N GLN A 162 -1.84 -10.90 -7.92
CA GLN A 162 -0.81 -11.71 -8.59
C GLN A 162 -1.00 -11.82 -10.11
N ASN A 163 -2.21 -11.57 -10.59
CA ASN A 163 -2.54 -11.59 -12.01
C ASN A 163 -2.20 -10.26 -12.71
N ILE A 164 -1.94 -9.20 -11.94
CA ILE A 164 -1.60 -7.88 -12.47
C ILE A 164 -0.08 -7.73 -12.45
N SER A 165 0.51 -7.56 -13.62
CA SER A 165 1.96 -7.36 -13.74
C SER A 165 2.41 -6.06 -13.07
N ALA A 166 3.69 -6.01 -12.68
CA ALA A 166 4.28 -4.79 -12.12
C ALA A 166 4.19 -3.60 -13.08
N GLU A 167 4.30 -3.84 -14.39
CA GLU A 167 4.21 -2.80 -15.42
C GLU A 167 2.80 -2.23 -15.53
N GLN A 168 1.78 -3.09 -15.60
CA GLN A 168 0.37 -2.67 -15.60
C GLN A 168 0.04 -1.83 -14.36
N MET A 169 0.49 -2.28 -13.18
CA MET A 169 0.26 -1.55 -11.93
C MET A 169 0.95 -0.17 -11.95
N ILE A 170 2.18 -0.08 -12.47
CA ILE A 170 2.90 1.19 -12.60
C ILE A 170 2.16 2.13 -13.55
N GLN A 171 1.75 1.65 -14.73
CA GLN A 171 1.00 2.44 -15.72
C GLN A 171 -0.31 2.97 -15.14
N ALA A 172 -1.10 2.11 -14.50
CA ALA A 172 -2.36 2.47 -13.86
C ALA A 172 -2.17 3.50 -12.74
N CYS A 173 -1.13 3.36 -11.91
CA CYS A 173 -0.82 4.33 -10.86
C CYS A 173 -0.36 5.69 -11.40
N ILE A 174 0.37 5.72 -12.54
CA ILE A 174 0.76 6.96 -13.21
C ILE A 174 -0.47 7.67 -13.78
N GLN A 175 -1.39 6.92 -14.41
CA GLN A 175 -2.65 7.49 -14.90
C GLN A 175 -3.50 8.04 -13.75
N ALA A 176 -3.61 7.30 -12.65
CA ALA A 176 -4.32 7.75 -11.44
C ALA A 176 -3.71 9.02 -10.83
N TYR A 177 -2.37 9.17 -10.87
CA TYR A 177 -1.70 10.40 -10.46
C TYR A 177 -2.12 11.63 -11.30
N HIS A 178 -2.54 11.42 -12.55
CA HIS A 178 -3.12 12.44 -13.41
C HIS A 178 -4.65 12.56 -13.28
N VAL A 179 -5.20 12.17 -12.12
CA VAL A 179 -6.63 12.28 -11.74
C VAL A 179 -7.55 11.37 -12.59
N ASP A 180 -6.99 10.29 -13.15
CA ASP A 180 -7.75 9.30 -13.89
C ASP A 180 -7.44 7.88 -13.39
N SER A 181 -8.31 7.35 -12.53
CA SER A 181 -8.17 6.01 -11.97
C SER A 181 -8.85 4.91 -12.80
N SER A 182 -9.28 5.20 -14.04
CA SER A 182 -10.06 4.24 -14.85
C SER A 182 -9.29 2.96 -15.18
N LEU A 183 -8.02 3.05 -15.58
CA LEU A 183 -7.20 1.86 -15.84
C LEU A 183 -7.01 1.03 -14.57
N LEU A 184 -6.85 1.68 -13.42
CA LEU A 184 -6.73 0.99 -12.14
C LEU A 184 -8.04 0.27 -11.77
N ALA A 185 -9.19 0.90 -12.04
CA ALA A 185 -10.51 0.29 -11.85
C ALA A 185 -10.71 -0.94 -12.75
N CYS A 186 -10.34 -0.85 -14.03
CA CYS A 186 -10.40 -1.98 -14.96
C CYS A 186 -9.55 -3.16 -14.46
N LEU A 187 -8.29 -2.91 -14.09
CA LEU A 187 -7.40 -3.96 -13.57
C LEU A 187 -7.94 -4.60 -12.29
N ILE A 188 -8.54 -3.81 -11.39
CA ILE A 188 -9.16 -4.34 -10.16
C ILE A 188 -10.37 -5.20 -10.53
N LEU A 189 -11.28 -4.69 -11.37
CA LEU A 189 -12.50 -5.39 -11.76
C LEU A 189 -12.23 -6.73 -12.43
N GLU A 190 -11.29 -6.77 -13.38
CA GLU A 190 -10.86 -8.00 -14.08
C GLU A 190 -10.31 -9.07 -13.13
N ASN A 191 -9.88 -8.66 -11.93
CA ASN A 191 -9.27 -9.52 -10.92
C ASN A 191 -10.09 -9.57 -9.61
N LEU A 192 -11.36 -9.20 -9.66
CA LEU A 192 -12.27 -9.13 -8.51
C LEU A 192 -13.27 -10.29 -8.49
N GLU A 193 -13.15 -11.16 -7.50
CA GLU A 193 -14.01 -12.32 -7.32
C GLU A 193 -14.85 -12.22 -6.06
N GLN A 194 -15.95 -12.98 -6.02
CA GLN A 194 -16.69 -13.17 -4.78
C GLN A 194 -15.84 -14.08 -3.89
N SER A 195 -15.68 -13.72 -2.63
CA SER A 195 -14.98 -14.58 -1.69
C SER A 195 -15.78 -15.86 -1.52
N SER A 196 -15.11 -17.02 -1.67
CA SER A 196 -15.70 -18.34 -1.48
C SER A 196 -15.85 -18.74 -0.01
N PHE A 197 -15.46 -17.86 0.92
CA PHE A 197 -15.70 -18.05 2.34
C PHE A 197 -17.07 -17.47 2.70
N SER A 198 -18.07 -18.34 2.75
CA SER A 198 -19.28 -18.08 3.51
C SER A 198 -18.92 -18.00 4.99
N ASP A 199 -19.29 -16.89 5.63
CA ASP A 199 -19.40 -16.84 7.07
C ASP A 199 -20.56 -17.79 7.45
N ASP A 200 -20.23 -19.04 7.79
CA ASP A 200 -21.12 -19.95 8.55
C ASP A 200 -21.17 -19.53 10.03
#